data_AF-A0A3D0DJH6-F1
#
_entry.id   AF-A0A3D0DJH6-F1
#
_cell.length_a   1.000
_cell.length_b   1.000
_cell.length_c   1.000
_cell.angle_alpha   90.00
_cell.angle_beta   90.00
_cell.angle_gamma   90.00
#
_symmetry.space_group_name_H-M   'P 1'
#
loop_
_entity.id
_entity.type
_entity.pdbx_description
1 polymer ?
#
loop_
_entity_poly.entity_id
_entity_poly.type
_entity_poly.pdbx_seq_one_letter_code
_entity_poly.pdbx_strand_id
1 'polypeptide(L)' 'MVAYDPEKQYAVIRSSICTGEKVAGFKNKDDGHFVEVMLIRSPADEESFKEMYGIESIKTEY' A
#
# COMPACT_ATOMS: atom_id res chain seq x y z
N MET A 1 14.50 5.27 7.96
CA MET A 1 13.07 5.44 8.25
C MET A 1 12.42 5.95 6.97
N VAL A 2 11.44 5.25 6.42
CA VAL A 2 10.65 5.78 5.30
C VAL A 2 9.68 6.79 5.90
N ALA A 3 9.86 8.07 5.59
CA ALA A 3 8.89 9.09 5.97
C ALA A 3 7.70 8.97 5.02
N TYR A 4 6.57 8.49 5.54
CA TYR A 4 5.31 8.50 4.80
C TYR A 4 4.77 9.93 4.81
N ASP A 5 4.80 10.57 3.64
CA ASP A 5 4.19 11.88 3.43
C ASP A 5 2.82 11.69 2.77
N PRO A 6 1.68 11.78 3.48
CA PRO A 6 0.35 11.59 2.89
C PRO A 6 0.01 12.60 1.78
N GLU A 7 0.70 13.75 1.77
CA GLU A 7 0.57 14.75 0.71
C GLU A 7 1.22 14.29 -0.59
N LYS A 8 2.42 13.69 -0.51
CA LYS A 8 3.22 13.27 -1.68
C LYS A 8 3.07 11.79 -2.03
N GLN A 9 2.66 10.98 -1.07
CA GLN A 9 2.50 9.54 -1.18
C GLN A 9 1.04 9.18 -0.96
N TYR A 10 0.62 8.06 -1.53
CA TYR A 10 -0.68 7.48 -1.27
C TYR A 10 -0.54 5.99 -1.10
N ALA A 11 -1.39 5.42 -0.27
CA ALA A 11 -1.39 4.01 -0.01
C ALA A 11 -1.97 3.23 -1.20
N VAL A 12 -1.23 2.22 -1.63
CA VAL A 12 -1.58 1.36 -2.75
C VAL A 12 -1.41 -0.10 -2.36
N ILE A 13 -2.37 -0.92 -2.77
CA ILE A 13 -2.24 -2.36 -2.81
C ILE A 13 -1.93 -2.75 -4.24
N ARG A 14 -0.77 -3.39 -4.43
CA ARG A 14 -0.36 -3.97 -5.69
C ARG A 14 -0.70 -5.46 -5.68
N SER A 15 -1.61 -5.87 -6.54
CA SER A 15 -2.03 -7.27 -6.67
C SER A 15 -1.33 -7.91 -7.86
N SER A 16 -0.49 -8.90 -7.63
CA SER A 16 0.12 -9.66 -8.71
C SER A 16 -0.91 -10.60 -9.33
N ILE A 17 -1.29 -10.36 -10.58
CA ILE A 17 -2.10 -11.28 -11.38
C ILE A 17 -1.41 -12.63 -11.66
N CYS A 18 -0.08 -12.70 -11.51
CA CYS A 18 0.69 -13.91 -11.78
C CYS A 18 0.75 -14.87 -10.57
N THR A 19 0.88 -14.34 -9.35
CA THR A 19 0.99 -15.15 -8.12
C THR A 19 -0.22 -15.04 -7.19
N GLY A 20 -1.11 -14.08 -7.43
CA GLY A 20 -2.25 -13.77 -6.55
C GLY A 20 -1.86 -13.03 -5.27
N GLU A 21 -0.59 -12.67 -5.10
CA GLU A 21 -0.10 -11.97 -3.91
C GLU A 21 -0.48 -10.50 -3.96
N LYS A 22 -0.93 -9.96 -2.82
CA LYS A 22 -1.20 -8.54 -2.65
C LYS A 22 -0.15 -7.94 -1.75
N VAL A 23 0.38 -6.78 -2.12
CA VAL A 23 1.37 -6.05 -1.33
C VAL A 23 0.84 -4.64 -1.08
N ALA A 24 0.64 -4.30 0.18
CA ALA A 24 0.37 -2.94 0.61
C ALA A 24 1.68 -2.16 0.68
N GLY A 25 1.63 -0.95 0.16
CA GLY A 25 2.77 -0.08 0.08
C GLY A 25 2.36 1.36 -0.15
N PHE A 26 3.37 2.21 -0.31
CA PHE A 26 3.17 3.62 -0.61
C PHE A 26 3.71 3.93 -1.98
N LYS A 27 2.93 4.65 -2.77
CA LYS A 27 3.33 5.12 -4.10
C LYS A 27 3.53 6.62 -4.06
N ASN A 28 4.72 7.07 -4.47
CA ASN A 28 5.01 8.49 -4.65
C ASN A 28 4.22 9.03 -5.84
N LYS A 29 3.53 10.16 -5.64
CA LYS A 29 2.79 10.87 -6.70
C LYS A 29 3.73 11.61 -7.67
N ASP A 30 4.92 11.96 -7.19
CA ASP A 30 5.92 12.74 -7.93
C ASP A 30 6.72 11.85 -8.91
N ASP A 31 7.40 10.83 -8.38
CA ASP A 31 8.25 9.92 -9.16
C ASP A 31 7.55 8.61 -9.58
N GLY A 32 6.40 8.28 -8.98
CA GLY A 32 5.74 6.99 -9.21
C GLY A 32 6.37 5.82 -8.45
N HIS A 33 7.43 6.06 -7.67
CA HIS A 33 8.12 5.03 -6.89
C HIS A 33 7.18 4.33 -5.91
N PHE A 34 7.11 3.00 -5.99
CA PHE A 34 6.32 2.17 -5.09
C PHE A 34 7.23 1.52 -4.05
N VAL A 35 6.94 1.77 -2.78
CA VAL A 35 7.62 1.19 -1.62
C VAL A 35 6.74 0.10 -1.06
N GLU A 36 7.23 -1.13 -1.07
CA GLU A 36 6.58 -2.28 -0.45
C GLU A 36 6.74 -2.19 1.07
N VAL A 37 5.62 -2.27 1.79
CA VAL A 37 5.60 -2.11 3.25
C VAL A 37 5.10 -3.38 3.93
N MET A 38 4.03 -3.98 3.41
CA MET A 38 3.38 -5.12 4.04
C MET A 38 2.77 -6.06 3.00
N LEU A 39 2.97 -7.37 3.19
CA LEU A 39 2.29 -8.37 2.39
C LEU A 39 0.86 -8.57 2.91
N ILE A 40 -0.13 -8.44 2.03
CA ILE A 40 -1.55 -8.62 2.32
C ILE A 40 -1.95 -10.01 1.83
N ARG A 41 -2.24 -10.93 2.76
CA ARG A 41 -2.72 -12.28 2.43
C ARG A 41 -4.22 -12.42 2.64
N SER A 42 -4.74 -11.66 3.58
CA SER A 42 -6.15 -11.65 3.97
C SER A 42 -6.69 -10.22 4.06
N PRO A 43 -8.02 -10.03 3.96
CA PRO A 43 -8.63 -8.72 4.17
C PRO A 43 -8.34 -8.12 5.56
N ALA A 44 -8.11 -8.96 6.58
CA ALA A 44 -7.69 -8.50 7.91
C ALA A 44 -6.31 -7.81 7.89
N ASP A 45 -5.38 -8.25 7.03
CA ASP A 45 -4.07 -7.60 6.90
C ASP A 45 -4.23 -6.18 6.31
N GLU A 46 -5.16 -6.02 5.36
CA GLU A 46 -5.46 -4.72 4.76
C GLU A 46 -6.03 -3.75 5.80
N GLU A 47 -6.99 -4.20 6.62
CA GLU A 47 -7.55 -3.37 7.69
C GLU A 47 -6.48 -3.01 8.73
N SER A 48 -5.65 -3.97 9.11
CA SER A 48 -4.55 -3.74 10.04
C SER A 48 -3.56 -2.72 9.50
N PHE A 49 -3.23 -2.78 8.20
CA PHE A 49 -2.37 -1.79 7.56
C PHE A 49 -3.02 -0.39 7.54
N LYS A 50 -4.31 -0.29 7.24
CA LYS A 50 -5.05 0.99 7.31
C LYS A 50 -5.01 1.59 8.70
N GLU A 51 -5.29 0.79 9.74
CA GLU A 51 -5.28 1.23 11.13
C GLU A 51 -3.87 1.62 11.59
N MET A 52 -2.86 0.82 11.24
CA MET A 52 -1.46 1.03 11.65
C MET A 52 -0.88 2.34 11.11
N TYR A 53 -1.28 2.76 9.91
CA TYR A 53 -0.82 3.99 9.28
C TYR A 53 -1.86 5.12 9.28
N GLY A 54 -3.05 4.90 9.85
CA GLY A 54 -4.15 5.87 9.87
C GLY A 54 -4.64 6.25 8.47
N ILE A 55 -4.67 5.30 7.54
CA ILE A 55 -5.05 5.51 6.14
C ILE A 55 -6.54 5.27 5.98
N GLU A 56 -7.29 6.30 5.59
CA GLU A 56 -8.73 6.16 5.32
C GLU A 56 -9.04 5.49 3.97
N SER A 57 -8.18 5.66 2.96
CA SER A 57 -8.42 5.16 1.61
C SER A 57 -7.16 4.56 0.99
N ILE A 58 -7.29 3.32 0.53
CA ILE A 58 -6.25 2.58 -0.19
C ILE A 58 -6.72 2.36 -1.62
N LYS A 59 -5.83 2.61 -2.58
CA LYS A 59 -6.05 2.25 -3.98
C LYS A 59 -5.53 0.85 -4.26
N THR A 60 -6.33 0.01 -4.89
CA THR A 60 -5.85 -1.29 -5.39
C THR A 60 -5.52 -1.20 -6.87
N GLU A 61 -4.28 -1.51 -7.23
CA GLU A 61 -3.77 -1.60 -8.60
C GLU A 61 -3.47 -3.09 -8.94
N TYR A 62 -3.79 -3.50 -10.17
CA TYR A 62 -3.64 -4.87 -10.69
C TYR A 62 -2.65 -4.91 -11.85
#